data_AF-A0A928VEQ4-F1
#
_entry.id   AF-A0A928VEQ4-F1
#
_cell.length_a   1.000
_cell.length_b   1.000
_cell.length_c   1.000
_cell.angle_alpha   90.00
_cell.angle_beta   90.00
_cell.angle_gamma   90.00
#
_symmetry.space_group_name_H-M   'P 1'
#
loop_
_entity.id
_entity.type
_entity.pdbx_description
1 polymer ?
#
loop_
_entity_poly.entity_id
_entity_poly.type
_entity_poly.pdbx_seq_one_letter_code
_entity_poly.pdbx_strand_id
1 'polypeptide(L)' 'MDTSLFLVVPVPFRIVDGQYGCDYQACDGLMRWLEHFERIVLAAPVLPENEPHEFSKLETWKSIEQLPKA' A
#
# COMPACT_ATOMS: atom_id res chain seq x y z
N MET A 1 11.89 8.77 21.04
CA MET A 1 10.50 9.27 21.00
C MET A 1 9.81 8.35 20.01
N ASP A 2 8.72 7.69 20.40
CA ASP A 2 7.94 6.85 19.48
C ASP A 2 7.34 7.76 18.38
N THR A 3 7.92 7.72 17.18
CA THR A 3 7.48 8.53 16.03
C THR A 3 6.48 7.73 15.22
N SER A 4 5.19 7.98 15.48
CA SER A 4 4.08 7.34 14.78
C SER A 4 3.44 8.28 13.76
N LEU A 5 3.06 7.77 12.59
CA LEU A 5 2.35 8.50 11.54
C LEU A 5 1.02 7.79 11.18
N PHE A 6 -0.07 8.54 11.15
CA PHE A 6 -1.37 8.07 10.68
C PHE A 6 -1.76 8.77 9.38
N LEU A 7 -2.05 8.00 8.33
CA LEU A 7 -2.37 8.51 7.00
C LEU A 7 -3.69 7.93 6.49
N VAL A 8 -4.55 8.81 5.97
CA VAL A 8 -5.72 8.44 5.17
C VAL A 8 -5.44 8.85 3.74
N VAL A 9 -5.30 7.88 2.83
CA VAL A 9 -4.89 8.13 1.45
C VAL A 9 -5.96 7.68 0.46
N PRO A 10 -6.11 8.38 -0.68
CA PRO A 10 -7.04 7.97 -1.74
C PRO A 10 -6.46 6.85 -2.62
N VAL A 11 -5.23 6.40 -2.37
CA VAL A 11 -4.57 5.34 -3.14
C VAL A 11 -5.07 3.98 -2.65
N PRO A 12 -5.83 3.23 -3.46
CA PRO A 12 -6.53 2.08 -2.94
C PRO A 12 -5.61 0.86 -2.80
N PHE A 13 -5.93 0.01 -1.84
CA PHE A 13 -5.42 -1.36 -1.79
C PHE A 13 -6.13 -2.22 -2.83
N ARG A 14 -5.44 -3.21 -3.33
CA ARG A 14 -5.98 -4.24 -4.21
C ARG A 14 -5.94 -5.58 -3.51
N ILE A 15 -6.92 -6.42 -3.82
CA ILE A 15 -6.89 -7.83 -3.47
C ILE A 15 -6.55 -8.62 -4.73
N VAL A 16 -5.52 -9.47 -4.65
CA VAL A 16 -5.12 -10.38 -5.72
C VAL A 16 -4.90 -11.74 -5.08
N ASP A 17 -5.64 -12.76 -5.52
CA ASP A 17 -5.62 -14.11 -4.93
C ASP A 17 -5.80 -14.10 -3.40
N GLY A 18 -6.71 -13.24 -2.90
CA GLY A 18 -6.96 -13.06 -1.47
C GLY A 18 -5.88 -12.29 -0.70
N GLN A 19 -4.83 -11.80 -1.36
CA GLN A 19 -3.75 -11.00 -0.73
C GLN A 19 -3.92 -9.51 -0.98
N TYR A 20 -3.71 -8.70 0.06
CA TYR A 20 -3.67 -7.25 -0.09
C TYR A 20 -2.33 -6.77 -0.64
N GLY A 21 -2.39 -5.82 -1.56
CA GLY A 21 -1.23 -5.09 -2.03
C GLY A 21 -1.58 -3.69 -2.51
N CYS A 22 -0.56 -2.94 -2.90
CA CYS A 22 -0.72 -1.63 -3.51
C CYS A 22 0.27 -1.46 -4.67
N ASP A 23 0.17 -0.33 -5.36
CA ASP A 23 1.10 0.05 -6.41
C ASP A 23 2.53 0.25 -5.86
N TYR A 24 3.54 -0.01 -6.68
CA TYR A 24 4.96 0.20 -6.35
C TYR A 24 5.25 1.63 -5.89
N GLN A 25 4.65 2.65 -6.51
CA GLN A 25 4.90 4.03 -6.09
C GLN A 25 4.42 4.28 -4.65
N ALA A 26 3.28 3.68 -4.28
CA ALA A 26 2.77 3.75 -2.92
C ALA A 26 3.69 3.02 -1.93
N CYS A 27 4.21 1.85 -2.32
CA CYS A 27 5.20 1.11 -1.56
C CYS A 27 6.48 1.92 -1.32
N ASP A 28 7.04 2.54 -2.38
CA ASP A 28 8.25 3.37 -2.28
C ASP A 28 8.02 4.58 -1.37
N GLY A 29 6.85 5.20 -1.45
CA GLY A 29 6.46 6.27 -0.53
C GLY A 29 6.43 5.81 0.93
N LEU A 30 5.85 4.64 1.21
CA LEU A 30 5.81 4.07 2.57
C LEU A 30 7.20 3.76 3.10
N MET A 31 8.10 3.23 2.27
CA MET A 31 9.49 2.97 2.64
C MET A 31 10.19 4.24 3.12
N ARG A 32 10.02 5.35 2.39
CA ARG A 32 10.59 6.64 2.77
C ARG A 32 10.02 7.19 4.08
N TRP A 33 8.76 6.90 4.37
CA TRP A 33 8.19 7.27 5.67
C TRP A 33 8.75 6.41 6.81
N LEU A 34 9.00 5.11 6.58
CA LEU A 34 9.60 4.22 7.59
C LEU A 34 11.04 4.60 7.95
N GLU A 35 11.74 5.35 7.10
CA GLU A 35 13.05 5.93 7.43
C GLU A 35 12.97 7.01 8.54
N HIS A 36 11.77 7.56 8.80
CA HIS A 36 11.55 8.67 9.73
C HIS A 36 10.58 8.35 10.88
N PHE A 37 9.71 7.35 10.68
CA PHE A 37 8.67 6.96 11.62
C PHE A 37 8.86 5.49 12.03
N GLU A 38 8.91 5.25 13.33
CA GLU A 38 8.94 3.89 13.91
C GLU A 38 7.66 3.11 13.59
N ARG A 39 6.53 3.81 13.39
CA ARG A 39 5.25 3.18 13.06
C ARG A 39 4.45 4.02 12.06
N ILE A 40 3.85 3.34 11.09
CA ILE A 40 2.89 3.94 10.16
C ILE A 40 1.60 3.14 10.20
N VAL A 41 0.47 3.84 10.28
CA VAL A 41 -0.87 3.28 10.12
C VAL A 41 -1.52 3.94 8.92
N LEU A 42 -1.89 3.12 7.92
CA LEU A 42 -2.49 3.57 6.67
C LEU A 42 -3.94 3.12 6.58
N ALA A 43 -4.84 4.04 6.21
CA ALA A 43 -6.21 3.75 5.83
C ALA A 43 -6.45 4.18 4.38
N ALA A 44 -6.99 3.27 3.59
CA ALA A 44 -7.28 3.49 2.18
C ALA A 44 -8.50 2.67 1.72
N PRO A 45 -9.19 3.08 0.65
CA PRO A 45 -10.20 2.24 0.00
C PRO A 45 -9.61 0.91 -0.48
N VAL A 46 -10.45 -0.10 -0.63
CA VAL A 46 -10.07 -1.38 -1.26
C VAL A 46 -10.78 -1.48 -2.60
N LEU A 47 -10.02 -1.74 -3.67
CA LEU A 47 -10.56 -2.07 -4.98
C LEU A 47 -11.07 -3.52 -4.97
N PRO A 48 -12.32 -3.78 -5.39
CA PRO A 48 -12.86 -5.13 -5.50
C PRO A 48 -12.15 -5.96 -6.58
N GLU A 49 -12.00 -7.28 -6.36
CA GLU A 49 -11.32 -8.20 -7.29
C GLU A 49 -11.95 -8.25 -8.70
N ASN A 50 -13.25 -7.92 -8.82
CA ASN A 50 -14.04 -8.13 -10.04
C ASN A 50 -14.28 -6.86 -10.86
N GLU A 51 -13.66 -5.73 -10.51
CA GLU A 51 -13.81 -4.51 -11.31
C GLU A 51 -12.77 -4.46 -12.44
N PRO A 52 -13.20 -4.38 -13.71
CA PRO A 52 -12.27 -4.21 -14.83
C PRO A 52 -11.63 -2.82 -14.73
N HIS A 53 -10.38 -2.79 -14.28
CA HIS A 53 -9.62 -1.56 -14.16
C HIS A 53 -8.77 -1.33 -15.42
N GLU A 54 -8.96 -0.17 -16.07
CA GLU A 54 -8.13 0.25 -17.21
C GLU A 54 -6.64 0.42 -16.85
N PHE A 55 -6.31 0.37 -15.56
CA PHE A 55 -4.94 0.37 -15.04
C PHE A 55 -4.11 -0.87 -15.43
N SER A 56 -4.74 -1.90 -15.99
CA SER A 56 -4.14 -3.19 -16.43
C SER A 56 -2.89 -3.12 -17.32
N LYS A 57 -2.57 -1.96 -17.91
CA LYS A 57 -1.46 -1.83 -18.85
C LYS A 57 -0.11 -1.45 -18.23
N LEU A 58 -0.05 -1.09 -16.94
CA LEU A 58 1.17 -0.68 -16.25
C LEU A 58 1.32 -1.32 -14.85
N GLU A 59 0.61 -2.41 -14.58
CA GLU A 59 0.41 -2.93 -13.21
C GLU A 59 1.67 -3.48 -12.56
N THR A 60 2.36 -2.59 -11.86
CA THR A 60 3.35 -2.94 -10.84
C THR A 60 2.60 -3.04 -9.51
N TRP A 61 2.12 -4.24 -9.17
CA TRP A 61 1.54 -4.54 -7.86
C TRP A 61 2.59 -5.17 -6.95
N LYS A 62 2.56 -4.82 -5.67
CA LYS A 62 3.38 -5.45 -4.64
C LYS A 62 2.53 -5.87 -3.45
N SER A 63 2.69 -7.13 -3.03
CA SER A 63 2.06 -7.65 -1.82
C SER A 63 2.55 -6.85 -0.61
N ILE A 64 1.63 -6.47 0.28
CA ILE A 64 2.00 -5.82 1.56
C ILE A 64 2.89 -6.76 2.39
N GLU A 65 2.76 -8.08 2.22
CA GLU A 65 3.61 -9.05 2.93
C GLU A 65 5.10 -8.98 2.53
N GLN A 66 5.40 -8.39 1.37
CA GLN A 66 6.76 -8.16 0.87
C GLN A 66 7.34 -6.82 1.35
N LEU A 67 6.58 -6.02 2.10
CA LEU A 67 7.11 -4.83 2.76
C LEU A 67 7.92 -5.26 3.99
N PRO A 68 8.96 -4.49 4.37
CA PRO A 68 9.69 -4.75 5.59
C PRO A 68 8.73 -4.79 6.78
N LYS A 69 8.84 -5.84 7.58
CA LYS A 69 8.15 -5.93 8.85
C LYS A 69 8.97 -5.13 9.86
N ALA A 70 8.31 -4.25 10.61
CA ALA A 70 8.89 -3.60 11.78
C ALA A 70 9.19 -4.64 12.87
#